data_AF-A0A067PSP9-F1
#
_entry.id   AF-A0A067PSP9-F1
#
_cell.length_a   1.000
_cell.length_b   1.000
_cell.length_c   1.000
_cell.angle_alpha   90.00
_cell.angle_beta   90.00
_cell.angle_gamma   90.00
#
_symmetry.space_group_name_H-M   'P 1'
#
loop_
_entity.id
_entity.type
_entity.pdbx_description
1 polymer ?
#
loop_
_entity_poly.entity_id
_entity_poly.type
_entity_poly.pdbx_seq_one_letter_code
_entity_poly.pdbx_strand_id
1 'polypeptide(L)'
;MRFTLVSALIASLFATSALAGHNCKCQDSNGQYNELTKYCCNQQPDFTDIYYPGPNNQCTSPGGEINSGAFVQCCQGQGVGGAFCWD
;
A
#
# COMPACT_ATOMS: atom_id res chain seq x y z
N MET A 1 -35.93 -2.78 34.22
CA MET A 1 -34.47 -2.70 33.97
C MET A 1 -33.99 -4.05 33.47
N ARG A 2 -32.97 -4.03 32.59
CA ARG A 2 -32.14 -5.17 32.14
C ARG A 2 -32.63 -5.86 30.86
N PHE A 3 -31.91 -5.60 29.76
CA PHE A 3 -31.33 -6.60 28.84
C PHE A 3 -30.24 -5.85 28.03
N THR A 4 -29.02 -5.83 28.55
CA THR A 4 -27.85 -6.59 28.07
C THR A 4 -27.26 -6.01 26.78
N LEU A 5 -26.21 -5.20 26.97
CA LEU A 5 -25.30 -4.69 25.93
C LEU A 5 -24.65 -5.87 25.20
N VAL A 6 -25.03 -6.11 23.94
CA VAL A 6 -24.25 -7.00 23.07
C VAL A 6 -23.23 -6.15 22.34
N SER A 7 -22.03 -6.11 22.91
CA SER A 7 -20.82 -5.67 22.23
C SER A 7 -20.51 -6.64 21.10
N ALA A 8 -20.38 -6.13 19.87
CA ALA A 8 -19.72 -6.84 18.78
C ALA A 8 -18.82 -5.86 18.03
N LEU A 9 -17.70 -5.50 18.65
CA LEU A 9 -16.56 -4.91 17.97
C LEU A 9 -15.92 -6.01 17.11
N ILE A 10 -16.32 -6.10 15.85
CA ILE A 10 -15.55 -6.81 14.82
C ILE A 10 -14.81 -5.73 14.03
N ALA A 11 -13.84 -5.08 14.67
CA ALA A 11 -12.79 -4.40 13.95
C ALA A 11 -11.75 -5.48 13.63
N SER A 12 -11.94 -6.16 12.51
CA SER A 12 -10.92 -7.01 11.92
C SER A 12 -9.66 -6.18 11.73
N LEU A 13 -8.69 -6.36 12.63
CA LEU A 13 -7.31 -6.00 12.37
C LEU A 13 -6.89 -6.80 11.14
N PHE A 14 -6.99 -6.19 9.96
CA PHE A 14 -6.15 -6.58 8.85
C PHE A 14 -4.74 -6.19 9.24
N ALA A 15 -4.08 -7.06 10.00
CA ALA A 15 -2.63 -7.06 10.10
C ALA A 15 -2.13 -7.35 8.69
N THR A 16 -2.00 -6.31 7.87
CA THR A 16 -1.24 -6.36 6.64
C THR A 16 0.18 -6.60 7.07
N SER A 17 0.59 -7.87 7.09
CA SER A 17 2.00 -8.23 7.09
C SER A 17 2.64 -7.46 5.94
N ALA A 18 3.39 -6.41 6.26
CA ALA A 18 4.13 -5.62 5.30
C ALA A 18 5.17 -6.57 4.69
N LEU A 19 4.84 -7.14 3.54
CA LEU A 19 5.80 -7.89 2.76
C LEU A 19 6.78 -6.86 2.16
N ALA A 20 8.07 -7.13 2.26
CA ALA A 20 9.07 -6.48 1.41
C ALA A 20 8.60 -6.61 -0.05
N GLY A 21 8.41 -5.48 -0.73
CA GLY A 21 8.12 -5.47 -2.16
C GLY A 21 9.33 -4.92 -2.93
N HIS A 22 9.73 -5.56 -4.01
CA HIS A 22 10.69 -4.94 -4.92
C HIS A 22 10.02 -3.93 -5.83
N ASN A 23 8.74 -4.13 -6.13
CA ASN A 23 7.98 -3.28 -7.03
C ASN A 23 6.56 -3.10 -6.51
N CYS A 24 6.08 -1.86 -6.47
CA CYS A 24 4.71 -1.54 -6.09
C CYS A 24 4.10 -0.51 -7.03
N LYS A 25 2.81 -0.67 -7.33
CA LYS A 25 2.05 0.25 -8.17
C LYS A 25 0.63 0.44 -7.65
N CYS A 26 0.19 1.69 -7.51
CA CYS A 26 -1.22 1.98 -7.26
C CYS A 26 -2.01 1.59 -8.52
N GLN A 27 -2.81 0.54 -8.41
CA GLN A 27 -3.65 0.04 -9.49
C GLN A 27 -4.85 -0.74 -8.95
N ASP A 28 -5.93 -0.71 -9.70
CA ASP A 28 -7.16 -1.47 -9.44
C ASP A 28 -7.86 -1.86 -10.75
N SER A 29 -9.12 -2.32 -10.67
CA SER A 29 -9.91 -2.72 -11.83
C SER A 29 -10.17 -1.61 -12.86
N ASN A 30 -10.02 -0.34 -12.48
CA ASN A 30 -10.24 0.81 -13.35
C ASN A 30 -8.96 1.30 -14.02
N GLY A 31 -7.78 0.89 -13.54
CA GLY A 31 -6.52 1.17 -14.22
C GLY A 31 -5.30 1.31 -13.31
N GLN A 32 -4.27 1.92 -13.89
CA GLN A 32 -2.97 2.16 -13.26
C GLN A 32 -2.77 3.67 -13.03
N TYR A 33 -2.36 4.04 -11.81
CA TYR A 33 -2.32 5.43 -11.38
C TYR A 33 -0.88 5.89 -11.13
N ASN A 34 -0.21 6.38 -12.18
CA ASN A 34 1.21 6.71 -12.13
C ASN A 34 1.51 7.86 -11.14
N GLU A 35 0.73 8.95 -11.16
CA GLU A 35 0.95 10.07 -10.22
C GLU A 35 0.70 9.68 -8.76
N LEU A 36 -0.28 8.82 -8.50
CA LEU A 36 -0.50 8.28 -7.16
C LEU A 36 0.60 7.31 -6.75
N THR A 37 1.09 6.50 -7.68
CA THR A 37 2.25 5.62 -7.47
C THR A 37 3.47 6.43 -7.07
N LYS A 38 3.75 7.54 -7.78
CA LYS A 38 4.82 8.48 -7.43
C LYS A 38 4.63 9.05 -6.03
N TYR A 39 3.42 9.56 -5.74
CA TYR A 39 3.10 10.13 -4.44
C TYR A 39 3.34 9.13 -3.31
N CYS A 40 2.80 7.91 -3.43
CA CYS A 40 2.94 6.86 -2.42
C CYS A 40 4.35 6.29 -2.31
N CYS A 41 5.12 6.31 -3.40
CA CYS A 41 6.55 5.98 -3.35
C CYS A 41 7.32 7.01 -2.50
N ASN A 42 7.01 8.29 -2.63
CA ASN A 42 7.61 9.36 -1.82
C ASN A 42 7.13 9.36 -0.36
N GLN A 43 6.11 8.57 0.00
CA GLN A 43 5.70 8.36 1.39
C GLN A 43 6.37 7.13 2.02
N GLN A 44 7.15 6.36 1.24
CA GLN A 44 7.94 5.29 1.81
C GLN A 44 9.02 5.86 2.73
N PRO A 45 9.45 5.09 3.75
CA PRO A 45 10.62 5.45 4.54
C PRO A 45 11.82 5.80 3.65
N ASP A 46 12.63 6.77 4.08
CA ASP A 46 13.81 7.24 3.36
C ASP A 46 14.90 6.17 3.33
N PHE A 47 14.73 5.19 2.44
CA PHE A 47 15.75 4.23 2.04
C PHE A 47 16.37 4.67 0.71
N THR A 48 17.68 4.52 0.57
CA THR A 48 18.42 4.98 -0.63
C THR A 48 18.12 4.17 -1.88
N ASP A 49 17.47 3.02 -1.76
CA ASP A 49 17.22 2.08 -2.85
C ASP A 49 15.76 2.09 -3.34
N ILE A 50 14.84 2.77 -2.65
CA ILE A 50 13.47 3.00 -3.12
C ILE A 50 13.46 4.21 -4.06
N TYR A 51 12.98 4.02 -5.28
CA TYR A 51 12.91 5.11 -6.25
C TYR A 51 11.69 5.04 -7.17
N TYR A 52 11.39 6.19 -7.76
CA TYR A 52 10.41 6.38 -8.82
C TYR A 52 10.94 7.39 -9.84
N PRO A 53 10.70 7.21 -11.16
CA PRO A 53 10.01 6.06 -11.76
C PRO A 53 10.95 4.87 -11.94
N GLY A 54 10.48 3.70 -11.52
CA GLY A 54 10.99 2.42 -11.99
C GLY A 54 10.41 2.03 -13.36
N PRO A 55 10.68 0.79 -13.82
CA PRO A 55 10.04 0.24 -15.02
C PRO A 55 8.52 0.45 -14.99
N ASN A 56 7.89 0.72 -16.13
CA ASN A 56 6.44 0.93 -16.23
C ASN A 56 5.83 1.95 -15.25
N ASN A 57 6.59 2.94 -14.74
CA ASN A 57 6.12 3.89 -13.72
C ASN A 57 5.70 3.21 -12.41
N GLN A 58 6.46 2.23 -11.95
CA GLN A 58 6.30 1.63 -10.62
C GLN A 58 7.24 2.28 -9.59
N CYS A 59 6.91 2.14 -8.31
CA CYS A 59 7.87 2.34 -7.22
C CYS A 59 8.74 1.10 -7.15
N THR A 60 10.06 1.25 -7.16
CA THR A 60 11.01 0.12 -7.24
C THR A 60 12.05 0.19 -6.12
N SER A 61 12.37 -0.95 -5.54
CA SER A 61 13.47 -1.19 -4.62
C SER A 61 14.20 -2.46 -5.00
N PRO A 62 15.45 -2.38 -5.46
CA PRO A 62 16.27 -3.56 -5.73
C PRO A 62 16.57 -4.39 -4.46
N GLY A 63 16.49 -3.80 -3.27
CA GLY A 63 16.68 -4.47 -1.99
C GLY A 63 15.41 -5.06 -1.38
N GLY A 64 14.23 -4.84 -1.97
CA GLY A 64 12.95 -5.26 -1.40
C GLY A 64 12.49 -4.40 -0.22
N GLU A 65 12.99 -3.17 -0.07
CA GLU A 65 12.76 -2.29 1.07
C GLU A 65 11.39 -1.59 1.04
N ILE A 66 10.57 -1.76 0.00
CA ILE A 66 9.23 -1.16 -0.03
C ILE A 66 8.36 -1.84 1.04
N ASN A 67 7.80 -1.03 1.93
CA ASN A 67 6.76 -1.46 2.83
C ASN A 67 5.44 -1.57 2.06
N SER A 68 5.18 -2.74 1.48
CA SER A 68 3.99 -2.96 0.64
C SER A 68 2.67 -2.68 1.37
N GLY A 69 2.60 -2.95 2.68
CA GLY A 69 1.43 -2.65 3.50
C GLY A 69 1.14 -1.15 3.57
N ALA A 70 2.17 -0.36 3.89
CA ALA A 70 2.08 1.11 3.91
C ALA A 70 1.80 1.68 2.51
N PHE A 71 2.40 1.09 1.48
CA PHE A 71 2.16 1.50 0.09
C PHE A 71 0.69 1.27 -0.33
N VAL A 72 0.13 0.09 -0.04
CA VAL A 72 -1.29 -0.23 -0.31
C VAL A 72 -2.21 0.73 0.45
N GLN A 73 -1.92 0.99 1.73
CA GLN A 73 -2.69 1.93 2.55
C GLN A 73 -2.64 3.35 1.99
N CYS A 74 -1.49 3.79 1.47
CA CYS A 74 -1.38 5.08 0.81
C CYS A 74 -2.30 5.15 -0.42
N CYS A 75 -2.27 4.16 -1.32
CA CYS A 75 -3.14 4.15 -2.50
C CYS A 75 -4.63 4.16 -2.11
N GLN A 76 -5.02 3.37 -1.09
CA GLN A 76 -6.38 3.34 -0.57
C GLN A 76 -6.80 4.68 0.05
N GLY A 77 -5.91 5.33 0.80
CA GLY A 77 -6.15 6.65 1.37
C GLY A 77 -6.35 7.75 0.32
N GLN A 78 -5.85 7.54 -0.91
CA GLN A 78 -6.06 8.44 -2.05
C GLN A 78 -7.32 8.09 -2.88
N GLY A 79 -8.09 7.09 -2.47
CA GLY A 79 -9.34 6.69 -3.12
C GLY A 79 -9.20 5.64 -4.23
N VAL A 80 -8.04 4.98 -4.35
CA VAL A 80 -7.82 3.85 -5.28
C VAL A 80 -8.16 2.53 -4.57
N GLY A 81 -8.66 1.53 -5.30
CA GLY A 81 -9.03 0.23 -4.73
C GLY A 81 -7.88 -0.53 -4.04
N GLY A 82 -6.62 -0.18 -4.34
CA GLY A 82 -5.45 -0.75 -3.69
C GLY A 82 -4.14 -0.47 -4.41
N ALA A 83 -3.17 -1.34 -4.16
CA ALA A 83 -1.94 -1.42 -4.91
C ALA A 83 -1.66 -2.88 -5.26
N PHE A 84 -0.90 -3.09 -6.33
CA PHE A 84 -0.27 -4.37 -6.60
C PHE A 84 1.21 -4.24 -6.29
N CYS A 85 1.72 -5.15 -5.47
CA CYS A 85 3.13 -5.24 -5.11
C CYS A 85 3.64 -6.63 -5.45
N TRP A 86 4.85 -6.71 -5.98
CA TRP A 86 5.48 -7.93 -6.42
C TRP A 86 7.00 -7.84 -6.28
N ASP A 87 7.65 -8.99 -6.43
CA ASP A 87 9.11 -9.08 -6.56
C ASP A 87 9.52 -8.94 -8.03
#